data_AF-A0A2G4G2D8-F1
#
_entry.id   AF-A0A2G4G2D8-F1
#
_cell.length_a   1.000
_cell.length_b   1.000
_cell.length_c   1.000
_cell.angle_alpha   90.00
_cell.angle_beta   90.00
_cell.angle_gamma   90.00
#
_symmetry.space_group_name_H-M   'P 1'
#
loop_
_entity.id
_entity.type
_entity.pdbx_description
1 polymer ?
#
loop_
_entity_poly.entity_id
_entity_poly.type
_entity_poly.pdbx_seq_one_letter_code
_entity_poly.pdbx_strand_id
1 'polypeptide(L)'
;MDIQLGRFRTVRRAYGIDEIALVPGGRTVDPAITDSSWSLGGISREIPIIASAMDGVVDVAMAVELSKQGALGVLNLEGVQCRYDDPNPILDRIAAVGK
;
A
#
# COMPACT_ATOMS: atom_id res chain seq x y z
N MET A 1 4.31 -7.12 -26.86
CA MET A 1 4.68 -8.41 -27.47
C MET A 1 3.55 -9.36 -27.18
N ASP A 2 2.75 -9.62 -28.20
CA ASP A 2 1.51 -10.40 -28.06
C ASP A 2 1.81 -11.84 -28.47
N ILE A 3 1.38 -12.78 -27.64
CA ILE A 3 1.67 -14.21 -27.76
C ILE A 3 0.37 -14.91 -28.14
N GLN A 4 0.42 -15.73 -29.19
CA GLN A 4 -0.71 -16.56 -29.61
C GLN A 4 -0.85 -17.75 -28.65
N LEU A 5 -1.87 -17.73 -27.80
CA LEU A 5 -2.24 -18.82 -26.89
C LEU A 5 -3.32 -19.69 -27.54
N GLY A 6 -2.89 -20.66 -28.33
CA GLY A 6 -3.81 -21.52 -29.08
C GLY A 6 -4.43 -20.83 -30.30
N ARG A 7 -5.52 -21.37 -30.85
CA ARG A 7 -6.00 -20.98 -32.18
C ARG A 7 -6.68 -19.61 -32.24
N PHE A 8 -7.34 -19.20 -31.16
CA PHE A 8 -8.23 -18.02 -31.14
C PHE A 8 -7.98 -17.07 -29.97
N ARG A 9 -6.87 -17.24 -29.23
CA ARG A 9 -6.56 -16.37 -28.10
C ARG A 9 -5.18 -15.79 -28.28
N THR A 10 -5.10 -14.48 -28.13
CA THR A 10 -3.84 -13.75 -28.08
C THR A 10 -3.76 -13.11 -26.70
N VAL A 11 -2.58 -13.19 -26.06
CA VAL A 11 -2.35 -12.66 -24.73
C VAL A 11 -1.13 -11.74 -24.72
N ARG A 12 -1.13 -10.77 -23.81
CA ARG A 12 0.05 -9.93 -23.58
C ARG A 12 0.91 -10.53 -22.48
N ARG A 13 2.23 -10.58 -22.67
CA ARG A 13 3.15 -10.87 -21.57
C ARG A 13 3.05 -9.77 -20.50
N ALA A 14 2.94 -10.18 -19.24
CA ALA A 14 3.09 -9.33 -18.06
C ALA A 14 4.37 -9.72 -17.32
N TYR A 15 4.84 -8.84 -16.45
CA TYR A 15 6.07 -9.03 -15.66
C TYR A 15 5.76 -8.72 -14.19
N GLY A 16 6.20 -9.60 -13.30
CA GLY A 16 6.25 -9.32 -11.86
C GLY A 16 7.41 -8.39 -11.50
N ILE A 17 7.40 -7.86 -10.27
CA ILE A 17 8.51 -7.03 -9.76
C ILE A 17 9.82 -7.85 -9.70
N ASP A 18 9.73 -9.14 -9.37
CA ASP A 18 10.89 -10.05 -9.30
C ASP A 18 11.53 -10.38 -10.66
N GLU A 19 10.85 -10.03 -11.77
CA GLU A 19 11.34 -10.24 -13.13
C GLU A 19 12.05 -9.01 -13.70
N ILE A 20 12.08 -7.88 -12.99
CA ILE A 20 12.62 -6.61 -13.47
C ILE A 20 13.57 -5.96 -12.47
N ALA A 21 14.42 -5.06 -12.96
CA ALA A 21 15.30 -4.24 -12.14
C ALA A 21 15.43 -2.83 -12.74
N LEU A 22 15.72 -1.85 -11.89
CA LEU A 22 16.03 -0.49 -12.33
C LEU A 22 17.47 -0.44 -12.85
N VAL A 23 17.65 0.06 -14.07
CA VAL A 23 18.98 0.29 -14.66
C VAL A 23 19.50 1.65 -14.17
N PRO A 24 20.75 1.76 -13.68
CA PRO A 24 21.34 3.05 -13.31
C PRO A 24 21.34 4.03 -14.49
N GLY A 25 20.93 5.27 -14.21
CA GLY A 25 20.98 6.36 -15.20
C GLY A 25 22.39 6.92 -15.38
N GLY A 26 22.58 7.80 -16.36
CA GLY A 26 23.88 8.46 -16.62
C GLY A 26 24.29 9.52 -15.60
N ARG A 27 23.49 9.76 -14.55
CA ARG A 27 23.77 10.71 -13.47
C ARG A 27 23.37 10.09 -12.14
N THR A 28 24.17 10.37 -11.11
CA THR A 28 23.88 10.02 -9.72
C THR A 28 23.33 11.22 -8.98
N VAL A 29 22.34 11.01 -8.13
CA VAL A 29 21.73 12.02 -7.25
C VAL A 29 21.93 11.55 -5.81
N ASP A 30 22.25 12.48 -4.92
CA ASP A 30 22.32 12.19 -3.49
C ASP A 30 20.89 11.90 -2.96
N PRO A 31 20.65 10.76 -2.30
CA PRO A 31 19.35 10.47 -1.69
C PRO A 31 18.87 11.58 -0.75
N ALA A 32 19.77 12.28 -0.06
CA ALA A 32 19.42 13.34 0.88
C ALA A 32 18.80 14.58 0.24
N ILE A 33 18.96 14.78 -1.07
CA ILE A 33 18.38 15.91 -1.82
C ILE A 33 17.19 15.51 -2.70
N THR A 34 16.76 14.25 -2.61
CA THR A 34 15.64 13.74 -3.41
C THR A 34 14.31 14.11 -2.75
N ASP A 35 13.41 14.72 -3.52
CA ASP A 35 12.05 15.03 -3.07
C ASP A 35 11.14 13.82 -3.29
N SER A 36 10.62 13.26 -2.20
CA SER A 36 9.67 12.15 -2.21
C SER A 36 8.21 12.59 -2.04
N SER A 37 7.96 13.90 -1.96
CA SER A 37 6.63 14.43 -1.72
C SER A 37 5.67 14.11 -2.88
N TRP A 38 4.40 13.94 -2.56
CA TRP A 38 3.36 13.67 -3.53
C TRP A 38 2.06 14.34 -3.15
N SER A 39 1.18 14.52 -4.13
CA SER A 39 -0.16 15.05 -3.92
C SER A 39 -1.21 14.21 -4.64
N LEU A 40 -2.35 14.03 -3.98
CA LEU A 40 -3.50 13.32 -4.52
C LEU A 40 -4.78 13.94 -3.96
N GLY A 41 -5.71 14.33 -4.85
CA GLY A 41 -7.03 14.83 -4.44
C GLY A 41 -6.98 16.05 -3.51
N GLY A 42 -5.96 16.91 -3.62
CA GLY A 42 -5.77 18.08 -2.75
C GLY A 42 -5.09 17.77 -1.41
N ILE A 43 -4.68 16.53 -1.16
CA ILE A 43 -3.90 16.14 0.02
C ILE A 43 -2.44 16.00 -0.40
N SER A 44 -1.54 16.68 0.31
CA SER A 44 -0.09 16.56 0.12
C SER A 44 0.57 15.81 1.28
N ARG A 45 1.60 15.02 0.98
CA ARG A 45 2.33 14.17 1.93
C ARG A 45 3.81 14.06 1.54
N GLU A 46 4.68 13.90 2.52
CA GLU A 46 6.14 13.81 2.33
C GLU A 46 6.59 12.43 1.83
N ILE A 47 5.88 11.36 2.20
CA ILE A 47 6.25 9.98 1.89
C ILE A 47 5.19 9.37 0.95
N PRO A 48 5.60 8.76 -0.19
CA PRO A 48 4.69 8.18 -1.17
C PRO A 48 4.25 6.77 -0.75
N ILE A 49 3.80 6.63 0.50
CA ILE A 49 3.30 5.38 1.08
C ILE A 49 1.86 5.59 1.52
N ILE A 50 0.99 4.73 1.01
CA ILE A 50 -0.42 4.62 1.40
C ILE A 50 -0.58 3.26 2.07
N ALA A 51 -0.98 3.25 3.34
CA ALA A 51 -1.27 2.00 4.03
C ALA A 51 -2.56 1.38 3.52
N SER A 52 -2.55 0.05 3.39
CA SER A 52 -3.72 -0.69 2.92
C SER A 52 -4.87 -0.59 3.91
N ALA A 53 -6.10 -0.42 3.39
CA ALA A 53 -7.32 -0.36 4.18
C ALA A 53 -7.73 -1.75 4.70
N MET A 54 -6.97 -2.28 5.65
CA MET A 54 -7.19 -3.61 6.25
C MET A 54 -7.24 -3.53 7.77
N ASP A 55 -8.18 -4.23 8.38
CA ASP A 55 -8.36 -4.25 9.85
C ASP A 55 -7.15 -4.82 10.59
N GLY A 56 -6.39 -5.70 9.95
CA GLY A 56 -5.16 -6.27 10.52
C GLY A 56 -3.93 -5.36 10.42
N VAL A 57 -4.05 -4.20 9.77
CA VAL A 57 -2.91 -3.29 9.54
C VAL A 57 -3.19 -1.89 10.06
N VAL A 58 -4.39 -1.34 9.80
CA VAL A 58 -4.70 0.07 10.07
C VAL A 58 -5.89 0.19 11.01
N ASP A 59 -5.60 0.53 12.26
CA ASP A 59 -6.57 1.13 13.19
C ASP A 59 -6.46 2.66 13.20
N VAL A 60 -7.29 3.32 14.02
CA VAL A 60 -7.29 4.79 14.15
C VAL A 60 -5.93 5.32 14.63
N ALA A 61 -5.29 4.64 15.60
CA ALA A 61 -4.01 5.07 16.16
C ALA A 61 -2.89 4.96 15.13
N MET A 62 -2.85 3.86 14.37
CA MET A 62 -1.93 3.63 13.27
C MET A 62 -2.12 4.64 12.15
N ALA A 63 -3.36 4.96 11.77
CA ALA A 63 -3.63 5.97 10.75
C ALA A 63 -3.10 7.36 11.16
N VAL A 64 -3.24 7.72 12.44
CA VAL A 64 -2.68 8.94 13.01
C VAL A 64 -1.15 8.90 12.99
N GLU A 65 -0.54 7.81 13.42
CA GLU A 65 0.92 7.70 13.47
C GLU A 65 1.54 7.76 12.07
N LEU A 66 1.00 7.02 11.10
CA LEU A 66 1.40 7.10 9.70
C LEU A 66 1.31 8.54 9.17
N SER A 67 0.24 9.26 9.51
CA SER A 67 0.05 10.65 9.08
C SER A 67 1.11 11.59 9.68
N LYS A 68 1.51 11.38 10.94
CA LYS A 68 2.60 12.15 11.57
C LYS A 68 3.96 11.86 10.94
N GLN A 69 4.17 10.64 10.45
CA GLN A 69 5.38 10.24 9.75
C GLN A 69 5.37 10.69 8.26
N GLY A 70 4.34 11.41 7.82
CA GLY A 70 4.24 11.92 6.44
C GLY A 70 3.68 10.94 5.43
N ALA A 71 3.18 9.79 5.87
CA ALA A 71 2.48 8.80 5.04
C ALA A 71 0.95 9.01 5.08
N LEU A 72 0.20 8.18 4.35
CA LEU A 72 -1.26 8.20 4.35
C LEU A 72 -1.83 6.90 4.94
N GLY A 73 -2.47 6.99 6.10
CA GLY A 73 -3.27 5.90 6.67
C GLY A 73 -4.68 5.86 6.08
N VAL A 74 -5.19 4.67 5.76
CA VAL A 74 -6.53 4.47 5.21
C VAL A 74 -7.33 3.51 6.07
N LEU A 75 -8.47 3.97 6.59
CA LEU A 75 -9.38 3.13 7.39
C LEU A 75 -10.28 2.28 6.48
N ASN A 76 -10.50 1.02 6.89
CA ASN A 76 -11.46 0.15 6.24
C ASN A 76 -12.89 0.46 6.73
N LEU A 77 -13.67 1.19 5.92
CA LEU A 77 -15.03 1.59 6.28
C LEU A 77 -16.02 0.42 6.37
N GLU A 78 -15.71 -0.70 5.72
CA GLU A 78 -16.49 -1.93 5.81
C GLU A 78 -15.92 -2.91 6.86
N GLY A 79 -14.86 -2.50 7.57
CA GLY A 79 -14.10 -3.32 8.49
C GLY A 79 -14.63 -3.38 9.92
N VAL A 80 -13.84 -3.99 10.80
CA VAL A 80 -14.15 -4.15 12.23
C VAL A 80 -14.24 -2.78 12.92
N GLN A 81 -13.37 -1.84 12.54
CA GLN A 81 -13.31 -0.48 13.11
C GLN A 81 -14.65 0.29 13.03
N CYS A 82 -15.47 0.03 12.00
CA CYS A 82 -16.74 0.74 11.80
C CYS A 82 -17.98 -0.11 12.15
N ARG A 83 -17.79 -1.35 12.63
CA ARG A 83 -18.89 -2.28 12.96
C ARG A 83 -19.14 -2.42 14.46
N TYR A 84 -18.19 -2.04 15.29
CA TYR A 84 -18.25 -2.17 16.75
C TYR A 84 -17.83 -0.86 17.40
N ASP A 85 -18.48 -0.50 18.52
CA ASP A 85 -18.09 0.69 19.30
C ASP A 85 -16.68 0.56 19.88
N ASP A 86 -16.31 -0.66 20.31
CA ASP A 86 -14.94 -1.04 20.65
C ASP A 86 -14.50 -2.23 19.80
N PRO A 87 -13.59 -2.03 18.83
CA PRO A 87 -13.12 -3.09 17.95
C PRO A 87 -12.06 -3.99 18.60
N ASN A 88 -11.42 -3.57 19.69
CA ASN A 88 -10.26 -4.27 20.26
C ASN A 88 -10.59 -5.71 20.70
N PRO A 89 -11.69 -5.98 21.44
CA PRO A 89 -12.02 -7.34 21.85
C PRO A 89 -12.26 -8.28 20.67
N ILE A 90 -12.72 -7.76 19.54
CA ILE A 90 -12.95 -8.56 18.32
C ILE A 90 -11.62 -8.86 17.64
N LEU A 91 -10.74 -7.87 17.52
CA LEU A 91 -9.40 -8.03 16.96
C LEU A 91 -8.56 -8.99 17.81
N ASP A 92 -8.62 -8.90 19.13
CA ASP A 92 -7.95 -9.81 20.06
C ASP A 92 -8.41 -11.26 19.87
N ARG A 93 -9.72 -11.47 19.69
CA ARG A 93 -10.28 -12.80 19.40
C ARG A 93 -9.79 -13.35 18.05
N ILE A 94 -9.67 -12.51 17.03
CA ILE A 94 -9.15 -12.90 15.72
C ILE A 94 -7.67 -13.28 15.84
N ALA A 95 -6.87 -12.46 16.53
CA ALA A 95 -5.43 -12.69 16.72
C ALA A 95 -5.13 -13.92 17.57
N ALA A 96 -6.03 -14.30 18.49
CA ALA A 96 -5.90 -15.48 19.34
C ALA A 96 -6.09 -16.81 18.58
N VAL A 97 -6.68 -16.80 17.38
CA VAL A 97 -6.79 -18.00 16.55
C VAL A 97 -5.42 -18.28 15.93
N GLY A 98 -4.65 -19.13 16.61
CA GLY A 98 -3.39 -19.68 16.10
C GLY A 98 -3.58 -20.52 14.84
N LYS A 99 -2.47 -20.76 14.13
CA LYS A 99 -2.43 -21.59 12.90
C LYS A 99 -2.95 -23.00 13.10
#